data_AF-B9F4J8-F1
#
_entry.id   AF-B9F4J8-F1
#
_cell.length_a   1.000
_cell.length_b   1.000
_cell.length_c   1.000
_cell.angle_alpha   90.00
_cell.angle_beta   90.00
_cell.angle_gamma   90.00
#
_symmetry.space_group_name_H-M   'P 1'
#
loop_
_entity.id
_entity.type
_entity.pdbx_description
1 polymer ?
#
loop_
_entity_poly.entity_id
_entity_poly.type
_entity_poly.pdbx_seq_one_letter_code
_entity_poly.pdbx_strand_id
1 'polypeptide(L)'
;MSKRDDKEKPTHLRFLVSNTAAGCIIGKGGSTINEFQSQSGARIQLSRSHEFFPGTNDRIIMVSGLFDEVIKAMELILEKLLAEGEESNEAEARPKVRLVVPNSSCGGIIGKGGSTIKSFIEDSHAGIKISPQDNNFVGLHDRLVTVTGPLDHQMRAIYLILSKLSEDVHYPPNLSSPFPYAGLGFPSYPGVPVGYMIPQVPYNNAVNYGPNGYGGRYQNNKPSTPMRSPANNDAQDSLTIGIADEHIGAVVGRAGRNITEIIQASGARIKISDRGDFIAGTSERKVTITGTSEAIQAAESMIMQRVTASSER
;
A
#
# COMPACT_ATOMS: atom_id res chain seq x y z
N MET A 1 -12.44 -23.34 -35.00
CA MET A 1 -12.12 -23.08 -33.57
C MET A 1 -10.68 -22.62 -33.47
N SER A 2 -10.29 -21.66 -32.64
CA SER A 2 -11.09 -20.82 -31.72
C SER A 2 -10.51 -19.40 -31.77
N LYS A 3 -11.35 -18.37 -31.95
CA LYS A 3 -10.95 -17.06 -31.44
C LYS A 3 -10.86 -17.20 -29.93
N ARG A 4 -9.72 -16.86 -29.34
CA ARG A 4 -9.68 -16.59 -27.90
C ARG A 4 -10.30 -15.22 -27.75
N ASP A 5 -11.37 -15.12 -26.97
CA ASP A 5 -11.79 -13.82 -26.45
C ASP A 5 -10.76 -13.42 -25.40
N ASP A 6 -9.63 -12.87 -25.85
CA ASP A 6 -8.65 -12.19 -25.02
C ASP A 6 -9.27 -10.88 -24.54
N LYS A 7 -10.27 -11.00 -23.64
CA LYS A 7 -10.85 -9.85 -22.95
C LYS A 7 -9.75 -9.17 -22.17
N GLU A 8 -9.51 -7.91 -22.48
CA GLU A 8 -8.55 -7.08 -21.75
C GLU A 8 -8.85 -7.16 -20.25
N LYS A 9 -7.79 -7.42 -19.48
CA LYS A 9 -7.92 -7.52 -18.02
C LYS A 9 -8.04 -6.10 -17.47
N PRO A 10 -9.01 -5.83 -16.58
CA PRO A 10 -9.04 -4.56 -15.88
C PRO A 10 -7.76 -4.40 -15.05
N THR A 11 -7.27 -3.17 -14.98
CA THR A 11 -6.08 -2.77 -14.25
C THR A 11 -6.37 -1.51 -13.45
N HIS A 12 -5.39 -1.07 -12.66
CA HIS A 12 -5.48 0.17 -11.91
C HIS A 12 -4.12 0.85 -11.79
N LEU A 13 -4.15 2.13 -11.43
CA LEU A 13 -3.00 2.88 -10.93
C LEU A 13 -3.40 3.59 -9.64
N ARG A 14 -2.45 3.69 -8.71
CA ARG A 14 -2.56 4.58 -7.55
C ARG A 14 -1.41 5.58 -7.59
N PHE A 15 -1.66 6.84 -7.25
CA PHE A 15 -0.61 7.85 -7.14
C PHE A 15 -0.94 8.92 -6.10
N LEU A 16 0.08 9.69 -5.71
CA LEU A 16 -0.04 10.73 -4.70
C LEU A 16 -0.33 12.09 -5.33
N VAL A 17 -1.24 12.83 -4.70
CA VAL A 17 -1.58 14.21 -5.04
C VAL A 17 -1.65 15.07 -3.77
N SER A 18 -1.22 16.33 -3.87
CA SER A 18 -1.36 17.29 -2.76
C SER A 18 -2.85 17.61 -2.49
N ASN A 19 -3.15 18.18 -1.33
CA ASN A 19 -4.53 18.62 -1.03
C ASN A 19 -5.06 19.67 -2.02
N THR A 20 -4.19 20.55 -2.54
CA THR A 20 -4.53 21.53 -3.58
C THR A 20 -4.83 20.84 -4.90
N ALA A 21 -3.93 19.96 -5.38
CA ALA A 21 -4.10 19.18 -6.59
C ALA A 21 -5.38 18.33 -6.56
N ALA A 22 -5.67 17.70 -5.42
CA ALA A 22 -6.91 16.99 -5.16
C ALA A 22 -8.16 17.88 -5.33
N GLY A 23 -8.10 19.14 -4.87
CA GLY A 23 -9.18 20.12 -5.06
C GLY A 23 -9.41 20.44 -6.54
N CYS A 24 -8.34 20.68 -7.30
CA CYS A 24 -8.39 20.94 -8.75
C CYS A 24 -8.96 19.75 -9.53
N ILE A 25 -8.57 18.52 -9.17
CA ILE A 25 -9.08 17.29 -9.81
C ILE A 25 -10.57 17.06 -9.51
N ILE A 26 -11.02 17.29 -8.27
CA ILE A 26 -12.45 17.15 -7.93
C ILE A 26 -13.28 18.20 -8.69
N GLY A 27 -12.84 19.46 -8.69
CA GLY A 27 -13.60 20.58 -9.26
C GLY A 27 -14.83 20.97 -8.43
N LYS A 28 -15.52 22.04 -8.84
CA LYS A 28 -16.69 22.56 -8.11
C LYS A 28 -17.83 21.55 -8.17
N GLY A 29 -18.25 21.03 -7.01
CA GLY A 29 -19.30 20.02 -6.92
C GLY A 29 -18.95 18.66 -7.54
N GLY A 30 -17.66 18.37 -7.77
CA GLY A 30 -17.23 17.14 -8.44
C GLY A 30 -17.27 17.19 -9.97
N SER A 31 -17.45 18.38 -10.58
CA SER A 31 -17.59 18.53 -12.03
C SER A 31 -16.43 17.90 -12.81
N THR A 32 -15.20 18.18 -12.40
CA THR A 32 -13.98 17.84 -13.16
C THR A 32 -13.65 16.36 -13.05
N ILE A 33 -13.77 15.75 -11.88
CA ILE A 33 -13.58 14.30 -11.71
C ILE A 33 -14.67 13.49 -12.43
N ASN A 34 -15.90 14.01 -12.52
CA ASN A 34 -16.97 13.36 -13.28
C ASN A 34 -16.73 13.48 -14.79
N GLU A 35 -16.26 14.63 -15.26
CA GLU A 35 -15.83 14.83 -16.65
C GLU A 35 -14.69 13.88 -17.04
N PHE A 36 -13.64 13.76 -16.23
CA PHE A 36 -12.52 12.87 -16.51
C PHE A 36 -12.95 11.40 -16.57
N GLN A 37 -13.82 10.95 -15.66
CA GLN A 37 -14.40 9.60 -15.73
C GLN A 37 -15.24 9.41 -17.01
N SER A 38 -16.03 10.42 -17.40
CA SER A 38 -16.84 10.34 -18.62
C SER A 38 -16.02 10.36 -19.92
N GLN A 39 -14.87 11.05 -19.95
CA GLN A 39 -14.02 11.15 -21.15
C GLN A 39 -13.05 9.96 -21.30
N SER A 40 -12.66 9.34 -20.19
CA SER A 40 -11.71 8.21 -20.15
C SER A 40 -12.37 6.84 -20.11
N GLY A 41 -13.60 6.72 -19.59
CA GLY A 41 -14.23 5.44 -19.26
C GLY A 41 -13.78 4.87 -17.90
N ALA A 42 -12.63 5.31 -17.38
CA ALA A 42 -12.10 4.84 -16.11
C ALA A 42 -12.92 5.33 -14.91
N ARG A 43 -12.92 4.54 -13.85
CA ARG A 43 -13.37 4.94 -12.51
C ARG A 43 -12.22 5.62 -11.76
N ILE A 44 -12.47 6.84 -11.29
CA ILE A 44 -11.50 7.65 -10.53
C ILE A 44 -12.02 7.81 -9.09
N GLN A 45 -11.21 7.41 -8.12
CA GLN A 45 -11.50 7.53 -6.69
C GLN A 45 -10.38 8.29 -5.98
N LEU A 46 -10.72 9.01 -4.92
CA LEU A 46 -9.77 9.82 -4.15
C LEU A 46 -9.94 9.54 -2.66
N SER A 47 -8.84 9.35 -1.93
CA SER A 47 -8.86 9.20 -0.48
C SER A 47 -9.42 10.44 0.21
N ARG A 48 -9.95 10.32 1.42
CA ARG A 48 -10.54 11.44 2.17
C ARG A 48 -9.48 12.50 2.52
N SER A 49 -9.92 13.72 2.86
CA SER A 49 -9.00 14.84 3.16
C SER A 49 -8.14 14.68 4.44
N HIS A 50 -8.34 13.59 5.20
CA HIS A 50 -7.55 13.20 6.37
C HIS A 50 -6.94 11.79 6.21
N GLU A 51 -6.97 11.25 4.99
CA GLU A 51 -6.54 9.90 4.65
C GLU A 51 -5.36 10.01 3.68
N PHE A 52 -4.17 10.14 4.25
CA PHE A 52 -2.93 10.37 3.52
C PHE A 52 -2.13 9.08 3.33
N PHE A 53 -1.26 9.06 2.34
CA PHE A 53 -0.26 8.00 2.23
C PHE A 53 0.75 8.12 3.39
N PRO A 54 1.16 7.01 4.05
CA PRO A 54 2.00 7.06 5.24
C PRO A 54 3.31 7.82 5.02
N GLY A 55 3.70 8.64 6.01
CA GLY A 55 4.89 9.49 5.92
C GLY A 55 4.76 10.69 4.96
N THR A 56 3.55 11.00 4.47
CA THR A 56 3.27 12.16 3.62
C THR A 56 2.02 12.92 4.08
N ASN A 57 1.80 14.11 3.51
CA ASN A 57 0.54 14.85 3.62
C ASN A 57 -0.27 14.79 2.30
N ASP A 58 0.04 13.80 1.44
CA ASP A 58 -0.56 13.66 0.13
C ASP A 58 -1.72 12.65 0.20
N ARG A 59 -2.81 12.99 -0.49
CA ARG A 59 -3.94 12.09 -0.72
C ARG A 59 -3.58 11.11 -1.82
N ILE A 60 -4.28 9.98 -1.83
CA ILE A 60 -4.10 8.93 -2.82
C ILE A 60 -5.26 9.02 -3.81
N ILE A 61 -4.95 9.11 -5.09
CA ILE A 61 -5.90 8.90 -6.18
C ILE A 61 -5.73 7.48 -6.70
N MET A 62 -6.85 6.81 -6.98
CA MET A 62 -6.91 5.51 -7.64
C MET A 62 -7.70 5.65 -8.93
N VAL A 63 -7.09 5.24 -10.03
CA VAL A 63 -7.70 5.17 -11.36
C VAL A 63 -7.82 3.69 -11.71
N SER A 64 -8.97 3.24 -12.18
CA SER A 64 -9.24 1.82 -12.47
C SER A 64 -10.17 1.65 -13.67
N GLY A 65 -9.89 0.68 -14.52
CA GLY A 65 -10.58 0.47 -15.81
C GLY A 65 -9.80 -0.51 -16.69
N LEU A 66 -10.08 -0.50 -17.99
CA LEU A 66 -9.20 -1.12 -19.00
C LEU A 66 -7.90 -0.33 -19.13
N PHE A 67 -6.91 -0.91 -19.83
CA PHE A 67 -5.56 -0.33 -19.93
C PHE A 67 -5.58 1.09 -20.50
N ASP A 68 -6.21 1.29 -21.66
CA ASP A 68 -6.28 2.58 -22.34
C ASP A 68 -7.16 3.60 -21.57
N GLU A 69 -8.21 3.13 -20.88
CA GLU A 69 -9.04 3.98 -20.02
C GLU A 69 -8.21 4.58 -18.87
N VAL A 70 -7.37 3.77 -18.22
CA VAL A 70 -6.50 4.19 -17.12
C VAL A 70 -5.42 5.17 -17.62
N ILE A 71 -4.82 4.92 -18.78
CA ILE A 71 -3.83 5.83 -19.39
C ILE A 71 -4.49 7.17 -19.76
N LYS A 72 -5.66 7.16 -20.40
CA LYS A 72 -6.36 8.39 -20.80
C LYS A 72 -6.84 9.21 -19.59
N ALA A 73 -7.29 8.55 -18.52
CA ALA A 73 -7.58 9.24 -17.26
C ALA A 73 -6.33 9.88 -16.64
N MET A 74 -5.18 9.21 -16.71
CA MET A 74 -3.91 9.76 -16.23
C MET A 74 -3.51 11.02 -17.00
N GLU A 75 -3.65 11.01 -18.33
CA GLU A 75 -3.38 12.15 -19.21
C GLU A 75 -4.19 13.38 -18.81
N LEU A 76 -5.52 13.25 -18.78
CA LEU A 76 -6.45 14.33 -18.40
C LEU A 76 -6.15 14.91 -17.00
N ILE A 77 -5.79 14.06 -16.04
CA ILE A 77 -5.42 14.49 -14.69
C ILE A 77 -4.11 15.29 -14.72
N LEU A 78 -3.07 14.81 -15.40
CA LEU A 78 -1.77 15.47 -15.41
C LEU A 78 -1.77 16.76 -16.23
N GLU A 79 -2.48 16.82 -17.35
CA GLU A 79 -2.72 18.07 -18.09
C GLU A 79 -3.37 19.13 -17.19
N LYS A 80 -4.42 18.74 -16.45
CA LYS A 80 -5.12 19.65 -15.55
C LYS A 80 -4.22 20.14 -14.40
N LEU A 81 -3.40 19.26 -13.83
CA LEU A 81 -2.45 19.62 -12.78
C LEU A 81 -1.32 20.51 -13.29
N LEU A 82 -0.90 20.35 -14.55
CA LEU A 82 0.09 21.21 -15.18
C LEU A 82 -0.46 22.63 -15.38
N ALA A 83 -1.65 22.74 -15.98
CA ALA A 83 -2.29 24.04 -16.25
C ALA A 83 -2.57 24.86 -14.96
N GLU A 84 -3.00 24.21 -13.88
CA GLU A 84 -3.23 24.88 -12.58
C GLU A 84 -1.91 25.18 -11.84
N GLY A 85 -0.82 24.50 -12.20
CA GLY A 85 0.52 24.72 -11.64
C GLY A 85 1.18 26.01 -12.11
N GLU A 86 0.85 26.48 -13.32
CA GLU A 86 1.44 27.71 -13.90
C GLU A 86 0.97 29.01 -13.21
N GLU A 87 -0.18 28.99 -12.51
CA GLU A 87 -0.65 30.13 -11.71
C GLU A 87 0.04 30.23 -10.34
N SER A 88 0.76 29.18 -9.91
CA SER A 88 1.39 29.09 -8.58
C SER A 88 2.89 29.38 -8.67
N ASN A 89 3.33 30.49 -8.09
CA ASN A 89 4.71 31.02 -8.16
C ASN A 89 5.79 30.22 -7.37
N GLU A 90 5.71 28.88 -7.31
CA GLU A 90 6.80 27.99 -6.83
C GLU A 90 7.76 27.63 -7.96
N ALA A 91 8.52 28.63 -8.41
CA ALA A 91 9.47 28.57 -9.51
C ALA A 91 10.74 27.73 -9.22
N GLU A 92 10.59 26.43 -8.99
CA GLU A 92 11.65 25.40 -9.15
C GLU A 92 11.11 23.95 -9.15
N ALA A 93 9.83 23.74 -8.82
CA ALA A 93 9.26 22.41 -8.64
C ALA A 93 9.05 21.68 -9.98
N ARG A 94 10.10 21.02 -10.49
CA ARG A 94 10.00 20.14 -11.66
C ARG A 94 8.79 19.20 -11.51
N PRO A 95 7.89 19.12 -12.51
CA PRO A 95 6.71 18.29 -12.41
C PRO A 95 7.12 16.83 -12.16
N LYS A 96 6.45 16.23 -11.18
CA LYS A 96 6.77 14.90 -10.66
C LYS A 96 5.49 14.16 -10.28
N VAL A 97 5.43 12.89 -10.62
CA VAL A 97 4.35 11.96 -10.26
C VAL A 97 4.93 10.92 -9.31
N ARG A 98 4.18 10.58 -8.25
CA ARG A 98 4.58 9.51 -7.31
C ARG A 98 3.54 8.41 -7.34
N LEU A 99 3.78 7.38 -8.15
CA LEU A 99 2.94 6.18 -8.20
C LEU A 99 3.11 5.37 -6.92
N VAL A 100 2.02 4.81 -6.41
CA VAL A 100 1.97 3.91 -5.25
C VAL A 100 1.89 2.48 -5.77
N VAL A 101 2.95 1.70 -5.54
CA VAL A 101 3.13 0.36 -6.12
C VAL A 101 3.45 -0.67 -5.04
N PRO A 102 2.81 -1.85 -5.02
CA PRO A 102 3.16 -2.92 -4.10
C PRO A 102 4.64 -3.31 -4.17
N ASN A 103 5.25 -3.59 -3.02
CA ASN A 103 6.66 -3.97 -2.94
C ASN A 103 6.95 -5.28 -3.69
N SER A 104 5.99 -6.21 -3.71
CA SER A 104 6.01 -7.43 -4.55
C SER A 104 6.25 -7.08 -6.02
N SER A 105 5.43 -6.18 -6.57
CA SER A 105 5.48 -5.77 -7.98
C SER A 105 6.68 -4.87 -8.33
N CYS A 106 7.27 -4.19 -7.34
CA CYS A 106 8.47 -3.37 -7.56
C CYS A 106 9.65 -4.17 -8.12
N GLY A 107 9.78 -5.47 -7.81
CA GLY A 107 10.82 -6.33 -8.37
C GLY A 107 10.76 -6.45 -9.89
N GLY A 108 9.54 -6.51 -10.45
CA GLY A 108 9.30 -6.57 -11.90
C GLY A 108 9.64 -5.26 -12.62
N ILE A 109 9.39 -4.11 -12.00
CA ILE A 109 9.76 -2.78 -12.53
C ILE A 109 11.29 -2.60 -12.51
N ILE A 110 11.98 -3.02 -11.44
CA ILE A 110 13.43 -2.90 -11.33
C ILE A 110 14.12 -3.81 -12.36
N GLY A 111 13.74 -5.09 -12.40
CA GLY A 111 14.39 -6.10 -13.22
C GLY A 111 15.77 -6.54 -12.69
N LYS A 112 16.32 -7.62 -13.26
CA LYS A 112 17.61 -8.18 -12.81
C LYS A 112 18.73 -7.16 -13.05
N GLY A 113 19.47 -6.78 -12.01
CA GLY A 113 20.52 -5.76 -12.10
C GLY A 113 20.02 -4.35 -12.46
N GLY A 114 18.72 -4.08 -12.28
CA GLY A 114 18.08 -2.83 -12.68
C GLY A 114 17.85 -2.70 -14.19
N SER A 115 17.88 -3.79 -14.95
CA SER A 115 17.77 -3.75 -16.42
C SER A 115 16.47 -3.11 -16.92
N THR A 116 15.34 -3.47 -16.32
CA THR A 116 14.01 -3.02 -16.74
C THR A 116 13.81 -1.53 -16.44
N ILE A 117 14.14 -1.07 -15.23
CA ILE A 117 14.05 0.36 -14.90
C ILE A 117 15.02 1.21 -15.72
N LYS A 118 16.20 0.70 -16.10
CA LYS A 118 17.12 1.39 -17.01
C LYS A 118 16.52 1.56 -18.40
N SER A 119 15.95 0.50 -18.98
CA SER A 119 15.22 0.58 -20.25
C SER A 119 14.03 1.55 -20.16
N PHE A 120 13.28 1.57 -19.06
CA PHE A 120 12.19 2.53 -18.92
C PHE A 120 12.67 3.99 -18.87
N ILE A 121 13.81 4.27 -18.24
CA ILE A 121 14.44 5.60 -18.23
C ILE A 121 14.94 5.98 -19.63
N GLU A 122 15.51 5.03 -20.36
CA GLU A 122 15.99 5.21 -21.74
C GLU A 122 14.84 5.48 -22.71
N ASP A 123 13.82 4.60 -22.74
CA ASP A 123 12.64 4.66 -23.63
C ASP A 123 11.70 5.85 -23.38
N SER A 124 11.66 6.38 -22.15
CA SER A 124 10.77 7.50 -21.77
C SER A 124 11.48 8.84 -21.68
N HIS A 125 12.81 8.84 -21.62
CA HIS A 125 13.61 10.00 -21.26
C HIS A 125 13.17 10.69 -19.94
N ALA A 126 12.48 9.95 -19.06
CA ALA A 126 12.05 10.41 -17.74
C ALA A 126 13.02 9.95 -16.64
N GLY A 127 13.18 10.78 -15.61
CA GLY A 127 13.83 10.35 -14.37
C GLY A 127 12.90 9.45 -13.56
N ILE A 128 13.21 8.15 -13.45
CA ILE A 128 12.44 7.18 -12.66
C ILE A 128 13.24 6.77 -11.43
N LYS A 129 12.65 6.89 -10.24
CA LYS A 129 13.27 6.51 -8.95
C LYS A 129 12.27 5.78 -8.07
N ILE A 130 12.62 4.61 -7.56
CA ILE A 130 11.79 3.86 -6.61
C ILE A 130 12.32 4.13 -5.19
N SER A 131 11.43 4.46 -4.26
CA SER A 131 11.78 4.64 -2.85
C SER A 131 12.41 3.36 -2.29
N PRO A 132 13.26 3.43 -1.24
CA PRO A 132 13.54 2.26 -0.43
C PRO A 132 12.23 1.69 0.14
N GLN A 133 12.26 0.42 0.55
CA GLN A 133 11.16 -0.15 1.33
C GLN A 133 11.17 0.50 2.71
N ASP A 134 10.06 1.13 3.09
CA ASP A 134 9.94 1.81 4.39
C ASP A 134 9.31 0.86 5.41
N ASN A 135 10.16 0.30 6.27
CA ASN A 135 9.73 -0.62 7.33
C ASN A 135 9.26 0.11 8.61
N ASN A 136 9.20 1.45 8.63
CA ASN A 136 8.74 2.20 9.80
C ASN A 136 7.20 2.19 9.94
N PHE A 137 6.48 1.88 8.86
CA PHE A 137 5.01 1.83 8.85
C PHE A 137 4.55 0.37 8.83
N VAL A 138 4.08 -0.12 9.97
CA VAL A 138 3.53 -1.48 10.10
C VAL A 138 2.31 -1.62 9.17
N GLY A 139 2.31 -2.65 8.31
CA GLY A 139 1.28 -2.88 7.30
C GLY A 139 1.43 -2.06 6.00
N LEU A 140 2.43 -1.18 5.88
CA LEU A 140 2.75 -0.55 4.59
C LEU A 140 3.52 -1.54 3.71
N HIS A 141 2.82 -2.12 2.73
CA HIS A 141 3.42 -2.99 1.72
C HIS A 141 3.67 -2.28 0.38
N ASP A 142 3.38 -0.98 0.27
CA ASP A 142 3.58 -0.18 -0.95
C ASP A 142 4.86 0.66 -0.89
N ARG A 143 5.41 0.97 -2.06
CA ARG A 143 6.56 1.86 -2.30
C ARG A 143 6.20 2.94 -3.31
N LEU A 144 6.96 4.03 -3.31
CA LEU A 144 6.74 5.15 -4.22
C LEU A 144 7.66 5.07 -5.43
N VAL A 145 7.08 4.94 -6.63
CA VAL A 145 7.78 5.11 -7.90
C VAL A 145 7.61 6.57 -8.34
N THR A 146 8.67 7.35 -8.17
CA THR A 146 8.72 8.76 -8.56
C THR A 146 9.17 8.88 -10.01
N VAL A 147 8.35 9.51 -10.84
CA VAL A 147 8.60 9.83 -12.24
C VAL A 147 8.76 11.35 -12.36
N THR A 148 9.79 11.82 -13.06
CA THR A 148 10.08 13.26 -13.26
C THR A 148 10.44 13.55 -14.71
N GLY A 149 9.94 14.64 -15.27
CA GLY A 149 10.15 15.03 -16.68
C GLY A 149 8.99 15.90 -17.19
N PRO A 150 9.01 16.34 -18.46
CA PRO A 150 7.82 16.91 -19.11
C PRO A 150 6.69 15.88 -19.22
N LEU A 151 5.46 16.33 -19.49
CA LEU A 151 4.26 15.49 -19.52
C LEU A 151 4.43 14.25 -20.39
N ASP A 152 4.87 14.41 -21.64
CA ASP A 152 5.06 13.31 -22.60
C ASP A 152 5.99 12.20 -22.07
N HIS A 153 7.10 12.61 -21.44
CA HIS A 153 8.07 11.69 -20.86
C HIS A 153 7.47 10.97 -19.64
N GLN A 154 6.70 11.69 -18.81
CA GLN A 154 6.00 11.08 -17.68
C GLN A 154 4.97 10.05 -18.16
N MET A 155 4.13 10.41 -19.13
CA MET A 155 3.11 9.54 -19.71
C MET A 155 3.73 8.29 -20.33
N ARG A 156 4.84 8.43 -21.07
CA ARG A 156 5.59 7.29 -21.61
C ARG A 156 6.14 6.38 -20.51
N ALA A 157 6.70 6.93 -19.44
CA ALA A 157 7.18 6.15 -18.29
C ALA A 157 6.03 5.45 -17.54
N ILE A 158 4.89 6.12 -17.35
CA ILE A 158 3.71 5.56 -16.68
C ILE A 158 3.12 4.42 -17.52
N TYR A 159 3.04 4.56 -18.84
CA TYR A 159 2.64 3.48 -19.77
C TYR A 159 3.52 2.23 -19.60
N LEU A 160 4.85 2.39 -19.60
CA LEU A 160 5.79 1.29 -19.44
C LEU A 160 5.67 0.61 -18.06
N ILE A 161 5.49 1.41 -16.99
CA ILE A 161 5.28 0.90 -15.64
C ILE A 161 3.96 0.13 -15.55
N LEU A 162 2.85 0.69 -16.05
CA LEU A 162 1.53 0.03 -16.03
C LEU A 162 1.52 -1.26 -16.85
N SER A 163 2.15 -1.24 -18.04
CA SER A 163 2.33 -2.44 -18.87
C SER A 163 3.06 -3.53 -18.09
N LYS A 164 4.12 -3.19 -17.35
CA LYS A 164 4.86 -4.15 -16.51
C LYS A 164 4.09 -4.63 -15.29
N LEU A 165 3.24 -3.78 -14.70
CA LEU A 165 2.35 -4.16 -13.59
C LEU A 165 1.21 -5.08 -14.06
N SER A 166 0.66 -4.88 -15.26
CA SER A 166 -0.40 -5.73 -15.82
C SER A 166 0.06 -7.15 -16.17
N GLU A 167 1.37 -7.36 -16.33
CA GLU A 167 2.00 -8.68 -16.48
C GLU A 167 2.24 -9.40 -15.14
N ASP A 168 2.25 -8.69 -14.01
CA ASP A 168 2.55 -9.26 -12.70
C ASP A 168 1.34 -9.99 -12.10
N VAL A 169 1.50 -11.30 -11.85
CA VAL A 169 0.49 -12.15 -11.22
C VAL A 169 0.16 -11.68 -9.78
N HIS A 170 1.09 -11.00 -9.12
CA HIS A 170 0.90 -10.46 -7.77
C HIS A 170 0.33 -9.03 -7.76
N TYR A 171 0.09 -8.41 -8.92
CA TYR A 171 -0.60 -7.14 -9.02
C TYR A 171 -2.11 -7.38 -9.20
N PRO A 172 -2.95 -7.12 -8.18
CA PRO A 172 -4.36 -7.46 -8.27
C PRO A 172 -5.08 -6.58 -9.30
N PRO A 173 -5.92 -7.15 -10.20
CA PRO A 173 -6.65 -6.36 -11.20
C PRO A 173 -7.68 -5.41 -10.55
N ASN A 174 -8.13 -5.74 -9.34
CA ASN A 174 -9.06 -4.98 -8.53
C ASN A 174 -8.58 -4.92 -7.06
N LEU A 175 -8.54 -3.71 -6.49
CA LEU A 175 -8.16 -3.53 -5.09
C LEU A 175 -9.42 -3.58 -4.20
N SER A 176 -9.48 -4.54 -3.27
CA SER A 176 -10.63 -4.75 -2.37
C SER A 176 -10.83 -3.62 -1.36
N SER A 177 -9.75 -2.91 -1.01
CA SER A 177 -9.81 -1.57 -0.42
C SER A 177 -8.93 -0.64 -1.25
N PRO A 178 -9.47 0.43 -1.88
CA PRO A 178 -8.68 1.36 -2.68
C PRO A 178 -7.65 2.13 -1.82
N PHE A 179 -7.95 2.30 -0.54
CA PHE A 179 -7.18 3.08 0.42
C PHE A 179 -7.05 2.30 1.76
N PRO A 180 -6.13 1.33 1.86
CA PRO A 180 -5.97 0.49 3.05
C PRO A 180 -5.35 1.21 4.26
N TYR A 181 -5.21 2.54 4.19
CA TYR A 181 -4.54 3.37 5.20
C TYR A 181 -5.51 4.01 6.19
N ALA A 182 -6.81 4.11 5.86
CA ALA A 182 -7.83 4.50 6.82
C ALA A 182 -7.92 3.49 7.97
N GLY A 183 -7.52 3.91 9.17
CA GLY A 183 -7.55 3.08 10.37
C GLY A 183 -6.22 2.46 10.75
N LEU A 184 -5.15 2.61 9.96
CA LEU A 184 -3.80 2.41 10.48
C LEU A 184 -3.54 3.51 11.52
N GLY A 185 -3.56 3.11 12.80
CA GLY A 185 -3.23 3.98 13.92
C GLY A 185 -1.75 4.34 13.90
N PHE A 186 -1.37 5.31 13.08
CA PHE A 186 -0.01 5.84 13.08
C PHE A 186 0.32 6.39 14.47
N PRO A 187 1.53 6.15 15.00
CA PRO A 187 2.00 6.88 16.17
C PRO A 187 2.10 8.36 15.76
N SER A 188 1.08 9.14 16.13
CA SER A 188 1.01 10.55 15.79
C SER A 188 2.30 11.25 16.15
N TYR A 189 2.80 12.10 15.24
CA TYR A 189 3.56 13.27 15.67
C TYR A 189 2.71 13.94 16.78
N PRO A 190 3.19 13.97 18.04
CA PRO A 190 2.30 14.13 19.19
C PRO A 190 1.65 15.52 19.19
N GLY A 191 0.70 15.78 20.08
CA GLY A 191 0.18 17.14 20.32
C GLY A 191 -1.02 17.59 19.49
N VAL A 192 -1.53 16.80 18.54
CA VAL A 192 -2.89 17.01 17.99
C VAL A 192 -3.87 16.44 19.02
N PRO A 193 -4.87 17.18 19.53
CA PRO A 193 -5.82 16.64 20.50
C PRO A 193 -6.67 15.57 19.80
N VAL A 194 -6.55 14.32 20.27
CA VAL A 194 -7.37 13.21 19.79
C VAL A 194 -8.77 13.38 20.38
N GLY A 195 -9.68 13.94 19.60
CA GLY A 195 -11.09 14.10 19.92
C GLY A 195 -11.98 13.37 18.93
N TYR A 196 -12.95 12.61 19.46
CA TYR A 196 -13.99 11.85 18.74
C TYR A 196 -13.56 10.55 18.05
N MET A 197 -13.66 9.46 18.82
CA MET A 197 -14.09 8.16 18.28
C MET A 197 -15.50 8.31 17.67
N ILE A 198 -15.75 7.68 16.51
CA ILE A 198 -17.10 7.47 15.98
C ILE A 198 -17.41 5.97 16.03
N PRO A 199 -18.55 5.53 16.57
CA PRO A 199 -18.94 4.11 16.56
C PRO A 199 -19.14 3.56 15.14
N GLN A 200 -18.78 2.29 14.95
CA GLN A 200 -19.03 1.55 13.72
C GLN A 200 -20.55 1.32 13.54
N VAL A 201 -21.11 1.72 12.40
CA VAL A 201 -22.44 1.30 11.93
C VAL A 201 -22.35 0.84 10.47
N PRO A 202 -23.13 -0.17 10.05
CA PRO A 202 -22.89 -0.89 8.81
C PRO A 202 -23.23 -0.09 7.54
N TYR A 203 -22.54 -0.47 6.47
CA TYR A 203 -22.61 0.03 5.09
C TYR A 203 -23.96 0.58 4.62
N ASN A 204 -23.99 1.85 4.17
CA ASN A 204 -24.73 2.21 2.96
C ASN A 204 -24.21 3.48 2.27
N ASN A 205 -24.58 3.64 1.00
CA ASN A 205 -23.99 4.57 0.03
C ASN A 205 -24.59 5.99 0.09
N ALA A 206 -23.82 7.04 0.39
CA ALA A 206 -24.13 8.45 0.05
C ALA A 206 -22.93 9.40 0.30
N VAL A 207 -22.89 10.50 -0.47
CA VAL A 207 -21.88 11.58 -0.39
C VAL A 207 -22.35 12.69 0.56
N ASN A 208 -21.47 13.21 1.45
CA ASN A 208 -21.58 14.60 1.91
C ASN A 208 -20.28 15.16 2.53
N TYR A 209 -20.08 16.48 2.46
CA TYR A 209 -18.92 17.22 3.01
C TYR A 209 -19.31 18.03 4.27
N GLY A 210 -18.44 18.05 5.30
CA GLY A 210 -18.60 18.86 6.53
C GLY A 210 -17.36 18.81 7.46
N PRO A 211 -17.12 19.79 8.37
CA PRO A 211 -15.73 20.29 8.57
C PRO A 211 -15.10 20.30 9.99
N ASN A 212 -13.74 20.27 9.98
CA ASN A 212 -12.73 20.91 10.88
C ASN A 212 -12.37 20.45 12.33
N GLY A 213 -11.04 20.31 12.55
CA GLY A 213 -10.28 20.66 13.79
C GLY A 213 -9.42 19.54 14.45
N TYR A 214 -8.25 19.76 15.10
CA TYR A 214 -7.28 20.90 15.08
C TYR A 214 -5.89 20.60 15.77
N GLY A 215 -4.77 20.57 15.02
CA GLY A 215 -3.39 21.06 15.36
C GLY A 215 -2.43 20.41 16.42
N GLY A 216 -1.16 20.08 16.05
CA GLY A 216 -0.15 19.37 16.91
C GLY A 216 1.38 19.39 16.58
N ARG A 217 2.21 18.75 17.45
CA ARG A 217 3.65 18.96 17.85
C ARG A 217 4.47 17.83 18.65
N TYR A 218 5.46 17.10 18.04
CA TYR A 218 6.87 16.72 18.52
C TYR A 218 7.46 15.40 19.20
N GLN A 219 8.45 14.78 18.50
CA GLN A 219 9.79 14.21 18.92
C GLN A 219 9.94 12.92 19.80
N ASN A 220 11.06 12.14 19.79
CA ASN A 220 12.11 11.76 18.79
C ASN A 220 13.11 10.68 19.36
N ASN A 221 13.91 10.03 18.48
CA ASN A 221 15.25 9.41 18.64
C ASN A 221 15.47 7.90 18.99
N LYS A 222 15.92 7.14 17.96
CA LYS A 222 17.16 6.31 17.75
C LYS A 222 18.05 5.92 18.98
N PRO A 223 18.92 4.85 18.96
CA PRO A 223 19.64 4.18 17.82
C PRO A 223 19.80 2.61 17.98
N SER A 224 20.71 1.80 17.37
CA SER A 224 21.17 1.59 15.96
C SER A 224 22.04 0.30 15.77
N THR A 225 21.90 -0.45 14.64
CA THR A 225 22.89 -1.39 13.97
C THR A 225 23.40 -2.66 14.72
N PRO A 226 24.10 -3.67 14.09
CA PRO A 226 24.53 -3.86 12.69
C PRO A 226 24.27 -5.27 12.03
N MET A 227 24.52 -5.36 10.70
CA MET A 227 24.92 -6.50 9.80
C MET A 227 24.67 -8.00 10.17
N ARG A 228 24.27 -8.82 9.16
CA ARG A 228 25.17 -9.60 8.23
C ARG A 228 24.38 -10.54 7.29
N SER A 229 24.81 -10.70 6.03
CA SER A 229 24.24 -11.59 4.98
C SER A 229 24.68 -13.08 5.16
N PRO A 230 24.07 -14.11 4.50
CA PRO A 230 24.04 -14.28 3.03
C PRO A 230 22.72 -14.86 2.45
N ALA A 231 22.70 -15.13 1.13
CA ALA A 231 21.52 -15.52 0.35
C ALA A 231 21.27 -17.04 0.24
N ASN A 232 20.00 -17.43 0.13
CA ASN A 232 19.56 -18.51 -0.77
C ASN A 232 18.08 -18.33 -1.15
N ASN A 233 17.69 -18.71 -2.37
CA ASN A 233 16.38 -18.38 -2.95
C ASN A 233 15.32 -19.47 -2.72
N ASP A 234 14.79 -19.52 -1.50
CA ASP A 234 13.38 -19.87 -1.29
C ASP A 234 12.65 -18.56 -0.98
N ALA A 235 11.48 -18.32 -1.56
CA ALA A 235 10.65 -17.17 -1.21
C ALA A 235 10.09 -17.38 0.21
N GLN A 236 10.89 -17.03 1.21
CA GLN A 236 10.48 -17.01 2.62
C GLN A 236 9.58 -15.79 2.84
N ASP A 237 8.29 -16.00 2.59
CA ASP A 237 7.25 -15.09 3.03
C ASP A 237 7.22 -15.05 4.56
N SER A 238 6.62 -13.99 5.11
CA SER A 238 6.38 -13.90 6.54
C SER A 238 4.99 -13.34 6.84
N LEU A 239 4.24 -14.08 7.64
CA LEU A 239 2.94 -13.69 8.18
C LEU A 239 3.13 -13.32 9.65
N THR A 240 2.44 -12.30 10.14
CA THR A 240 2.39 -12.00 11.57
C THR A 240 0.95 -11.87 12.01
N ILE A 241 0.57 -12.65 13.02
CA ILE A 241 -0.75 -12.67 13.62
C ILE A 241 -0.69 -12.19 15.07
N GLY A 242 -1.78 -11.57 15.53
CA GLY A 242 -2.01 -11.26 16.93
C GLY A 242 -2.75 -12.41 17.62
N ILE A 243 -2.37 -12.72 18.85
CA ILE A 243 -3.02 -13.73 19.69
C ILE A 243 -3.08 -13.18 21.11
N ALA A 244 -4.28 -13.05 21.71
CA ALA A 244 -4.42 -12.59 23.09
C ALA A 244 -3.51 -13.38 24.06
N ASP A 245 -2.89 -12.70 25.03
CA ASP A 245 -1.91 -13.32 25.95
C ASP A 245 -2.49 -14.51 26.74
N GLU A 246 -3.80 -14.52 26.97
CA GLU A 246 -4.51 -15.66 27.57
C GLU A 246 -4.46 -16.94 26.71
N HIS A 247 -4.53 -16.81 25.38
CA HIS A 247 -4.49 -17.94 24.45
C HIS A 247 -3.06 -18.35 24.05
N ILE A 248 -2.05 -17.50 24.25
CA ILE A 248 -0.66 -17.84 23.87
C ILE A 248 -0.13 -19.09 24.60
N GLY A 249 -0.64 -19.36 25.80
CA GLY A 249 -0.30 -20.56 26.57
C GLY A 249 -0.74 -21.86 25.89
N ALA A 250 -1.84 -21.85 25.13
CA ALA A 250 -2.32 -23.00 24.37
C ALA A 250 -1.48 -23.23 23.11
N VAL A 251 -1.04 -22.15 22.45
CA VAL A 251 -0.17 -22.19 21.27
C VAL A 251 1.25 -22.68 21.64
N VAL A 252 1.82 -22.20 22.74
CA VAL A 252 3.15 -22.62 23.22
C VAL A 252 3.11 -24.03 23.82
N GLY A 253 2.12 -24.31 24.68
CA GLY A 253 2.02 -25.56 25.43
C GLY A 253 3.06 -25.69 26.56
N ARG A 254 2.88 -26.72 27.41
CA ARG A 254 3.82 -26.99 28.52
C ARG A 254 5.20 -27.34 27.96
N ALA A 255 6.24 -26.68 28.47
CA ALA A 255 7.63 -26.80 28.00
C ALA A 255 7.82 -26.56 26.48
N GLY A 256 6.93 -25.81 25.83
CA GLY A 256 7.02 -25.52 24.40
C GLY A 256 6.56 -26.65 23.47
N ARG A 257 6.04 -27.77 24.00
CA ARG A 257 5.71 -28.96 23.19
C ARG A 257 4.76 -28.66 22.03
N ASN A 258 3.73 -27.83 22.23
CA ASN A 258 2.75 -27.53 21.18
C ASN A 258 3.38 -26.68 20.07
N ILE A 259 4.16 -25.64 20.42
CA ILE A 259 4.82 -24.83 19.38
C ILE A 259 5.90 -25.60 18.63
N THR A 260 6.62 -26.52 19.29
CA THR A 260 7.55 -27.44 18.62
C THR A 260 6.82 -28.37 17.65
N GLU A 261 5.66 -28.91 18.04
CA GLU A 261 4.81 -29.75 17.17
C GLU A 261 4.33 -28.96 15.94
N ILE A 262 3.84 -27.74 16.11
CA ILE A 262 3.40 -26.88 14.99
C ILE A 262 4.57 -26.55 14.05
N ILE A 263 5.74 -26.20 14.57
CA ILE A 263 6.96 -25.95 13.77
C ILE A 263 7.34 -27.20 12.97
N GLN A 264 7.33 -28.38 13.60
CA GLN A 264 7.71 -29.63 12.96
C GLN A 264 6.71 -30.09 11.89
N ALA A 265 5.41 -29.90 12.13
CA ALA A 265 4.34 -30.31 11.22
C ALA A 265 4.16 -29.34 10.03
N SER A 266 4.36 -28.04 10.24
CA SER A 266 4.24 -27.02 9.17
C SER A 266 5.51 -26.84 8.34
N GLY A 267 6.68 -27.16 8.90
CA GLY A 267 7.96 -26.74 8.32
C GLY A 267 8.23 -25.23 8.40
N ALA A 268 7.33 -24.44 9.01
CA ALA A 268 7.50 -23.00 9.15
C ALA A 268 8.33 -22.65 10.39
N ARG A 269 9.12 -21.58 10.28
CA ARG A 269 9.80 -20.96 11.41
C ARG A 269 8.82 -20.04 12.13
N ILE A 270 8.53 -20.32 13.40
CA ILE A 270 7.59 -19.52 14.18
C ILE A 270 8.33 -18.83 15.33
N LYS A 271 8.17 -17.51 15.45
CA LYS A 271 8.71 -16.68 16.52
C LYS A 271 7.55 -15.98 17.24
N ILE A 272 7.49 -16.16 18.55
CA ILE A 272 6.52 -15.52 19.43
C ILE A 272 7.24 -14.37 20.15
N SER A 273 6.57 -13.24 20.35
CA SER A 273 7.10 -12.13 21.17
C SER A 273 7.32 -12.53 22.62
N ASP A 274 8.18 -11.82 23.33
CA ASP A 274 8.40 -12.06 24.76
C ASP A 274 7.16 -11.70 25.60
N ARG A 275 7.09 -12.20 26.84
CA ARG A 275 5.99 -11.87 27.76
C ARG A 275 6.03 -10.37 28.06
N GLY A 276 4.95 -9.66 27.70
CA GLY A 276 4.87 -8.19 27.80
C GLY A 276 5.21 -7.44 26.50
N ASP A 277 5.77 -8.09 25.47
CA ASP A 277 5.88 -7.51 24.11
C ASP A 277 4.59 -7.78 23.34
N PHE A 278 3.60 -6.91 23.57
CA PHE A 278 2.29 -6.94 22.91
C PHE A 278 2.29 -6.08 21.63
N ILE A 279 1.37 -6.37 20.71
CA ILE A 279 1.07 -5.50 19.58
C ILE A 279 0.52 -4.19 20.13
N ALA A 280 1.12 -3.05 19.75
CA ALA A 280 0.84 -1.76 20.36
C ALA A 280 -0.65 -1.39 20.29
N GLY A 281 -1.24 -1.09 21.46
CA GLY A 281 -2.69 -0.82 21.59
C GLY A 281 -3.56 -2.06 21.85
N THR A 282 -2.97 -3.25 21.98
CA THR A 282 -3.68 -4.51 22.26
C THR A 282 -3.05 -5.26 23.45
N SER A 283 -3.73 -6.29 23.94
CA SER A 283 -3.18 -7.34 24.81
C SER A 283 -2.70 -8.58 24.03
N GLU A 284 -2.48 -8.44 22.72
CA GLU A 284 -2.14 -9.54 21.84
C GLU A 284 -0.62 -9.72 21.72
N ARG A 285 -0.16 -10.94 21.95
CA ARG A 285 1.19 -11.39 21.63
C ARG A 285 1.35 -11.52 20.12
N LYS A 286 2.49 -11.06 19.63
CA LYS A 286 2.86 -11.08 18.22
C LYS A 286 3.45 -12.44 17.88
N VAL A 287 2.84 -13.17 16.95
CA VAL A 287 3.36 -14.43 16.43
C VAL A 287 3.72 -14.26 14.96
N THR A 288 5.03 -14.27 14.67
CA THR A 288 5.57 -14.19 13.32
C THR A 288 5.90 -15.58 12.81
N ILE A 289 5.27 -15.97 11.70
CA ILE A 289 5.45 -17.22 10.97
C ILE A 289 6.28 -16.88 9.72
N THR A 290 7.27 -17.69 9.36
CA THR A 290 8.15 -17.47 8.21
C THR A 290 8.47 -18.79 7.52
N GLY A 291 8.31 -18.86 6.20
CA GLY A 291 8.46 -20.10 5.44
C GLY A 291 7.96 -19.97 4.01
N THR A 292 7.72 -21.10 3.35
CA THR A 292 6.95 -21.11 2.09
C THR A 292 5.50 -20.75 2.35
N SER A 293 4.77 -20.30 1.32
CA SER A 293 3.34 -19.97 1.43
C SER A 293 2.51 -21.12 2.02
N GLU A 294 2.77 -22.37 1.60
CA GLU A 294 2.14 -23.58 2.12
C GLU A 294 2.48 -23.82 3.61
N ALA A 295 3.75 -23.70 3.99
CA ALA A 295 4.18 -23.84 5.38
C ALA A 295 3.54 -22.79 6.30
N ILE A 296 3.40 -21.55 5.81
CA ILE A 296 2.77 -20.46 6.55
C ILE A 296 1.28 -20.74 6.79
N GLN A 297 0.54 -21.13 5.75
CA GLN A 297 -0.89 -21.46 5.86
C GLN A 297 -1.13 -22.66 6.79
N ALA A 298 -0.28 -23.69 6.70
CA ALA A 298 -0.34 -24.84 7.60
C ALA A 298 -0.10 -24.43 9.07
N ALA A 299 0.92 -23.61 9.33
CA ALA A 299 1.22 -23.09 10.67
C ALA A 299 0.09 -22.19 11.21
N GLU A 300 -0.43 -21.28 10.40
CA GLU A 300 -1.54 -20.39 10.76
C GLU A 300 -2.78 -21.20 11.16
N SER A 301 -3.21 -22.15 10.34
CA SER A 301 -4.36 -23.02 10.62
C SER A 301 -4.18 -23.80 11.92
N MET A 302 -3.01 -24.39 12.14
CA MET A 302 -2.70 -25.11 13.38
C MET A 302 -2.68 -24.20 14.62
N ILE A 303 -2.18 -22.96 14.49
CA ILE A 303 -2.20 -21.98 15.59
C ILE A 303 -3.64 -21.57 15.91
N MET A 304 -4.43 -21.19 14.90
CA MET A 304 -5.83 -20.78 15.10
C MET A 304 -6.66 -21.91 15.73
N GLN A 305 -6.49 -23.15 15.28
CA GLN A 305 -7.15 -24.31 15.91
C GLN A 305 -6.81 -24.46 17.40
N ARG A 306 -5.56 -24.19 17.81
CA ARG A 306 -5.15 -24.24 19.23
C ARG A 306 -5.68 -23.04 20.03
N VAL A 307 -5.87 -21.88 19.40
CA VAL A 307 -6.52 -20.71 20.01
C VAL A 307 -8.01 -21.00 20.23
N THR A 308 -8.75 -21.44 19.20
CA THR A 308 -10.19 -21.77 19.30
C THR A 308 -10.45 -22.86 20.35
N ALA A 309 -9.65 -23.94 20.36
CA ALA A 309 -9.76 -25.00 21.37
C ALA A 309 -9.39 -24.55 22.80
N SER A 310 -8.89 -23.31 22.97
CA SER A 310 -8.64 -22.68 24.27
C SER A 310 -9.66 -21.61 24.66
N SER A 311 -10.42 -21.06 23.71
CA SER A 311 -11.58 -20.19 23.98
C SER A 311 -12.86 -20.98 24.32
N GLU A 312 -12.91 -22.27 23.99
CA GLU A 312 -14.03 -23.18 24.29
C GLU A 312 -13.89 -23.94 25.62
N ARG A 313 -13.00 -23.51 26.53
CA ARG A 313 -12.67 -24.19 27.80
C ARG A 313 -12.68 -23.25 29.00
#